data_AF-A0A099GJM0-F1
#
_entry.id   AF-A0A099GJM0-F1
#
_cell.length_a   1.000
_cell.length_b   1.000
_cell.length_c   1.000
_cell.angle_alpha   90.00
_cell.angle_beta   90.00
_cell.angle_gamma   90.00
#
_symmetry.space_group_name_H-M   'P 1'
#
loop_
_entity.id
_entity.type
_entity.pdbx_description
1 polymer ?
#
loop_
_entity_poly.entity_id
_entity_poly.type
_entity_poly.pdbx_seq_one_letter_code
_entity_poly.pdbx_strand_id
1 'polypeptide(L)'
;MITRFRETVPDVPEALLQWNEDLAGDLDLAVIDAYEDLRHQLETSGIDAFDEVDMSRPAATWRKALERSREMPLLPMFRPLILPDARWSSLVSPWYSELGEDDLVDLLDSCHVDAFRRPGLRWLGRAELRTMLQLWLSPKLMVDTEGWRDLLAKALSDVQTSRAVRYVALRRKLALGDLPDGGAN
;
A
#
# COMPACT_ATOMS: atom_id res chain seq x y z
N MET A 1 2.86 -0.76 -18.77
CA MET A 1 3.99 -0.82 -17.81
C MET A 1 3.81 -1.90 -16.72
N ILE A 2 3.02 -1.77 -15.64
CA ILE A 2 3.05 -2.80 -14.55
C ILE A 2 2.09 -4.00 -14.77
N THR A 3 1.18 -3.93 -15.74
CA THR A 3 0.13 -4.95 -15.95
C THR A 3 0.68 -6.37 -16.15
N ARG A 4 1.68 -6.56 -17.00
CA ARG A 4 2.27 -7.89 -17.26
C ARG A 4 2.95 -8.48 -16.01
N PHE A 5 3.63 -7.65 -15.23
CA PHE A 5 4.22 -8.08 -13.96
C PHE A 5 3.17 -8.61 -12.98
N ARG A 6 1.96 -8.02 -12.96
CA ARG A 6 0.83 -8.49 -12.13
C ARG A 6 0.19 -9.76 -12.67
N GLU A 7 0.18 -9.95 -13.99
CA GLU A 7 -0.27 -11.20 -14.60
C GLU A 7 0.71 -12.34 -14.28
N THR A 8 2.01 -12.06 -14.29
CA THR A 8 3.06 -13.01 -13.91
C THR A 8 3.07 -13.33 -12.41
N VAL A 9 2.88 -12.32 -11.55
CA VAL A 9 2.85 -12.47 -10.09
C VAL A 9 1.60 -11.81 -9.50
N PRO A 10 0.43 -12.47 -9.59
CA PRO A 10 -0.81 -11.96 -9.02
C PRO A 10 -0.82 -12.04 -7.49
N ASP A 11 -0.14 -13.05 -6.93
CA ASP A 11 -0.01 -13.28 -5.49
C ASP A 11 1.46 -13.62 -5.17
N VAL A 12 2.12 -12.74 -4.41
CA VAL A 12 3.55 -12.87 -4.07
C VAL A 12 3.83 -14.10 -3.17
N PRO A 13 3.05 -14.38 -2.11
CA PRO A 13 3.15 -15.64 -1.37
C PRO A 13 3.06 -16.90 -2.23
N GLU A 14 2.09 -16.99 -3.14
CA GLU A 14 1.92 -18.16 -4.01
C GLU A 14 3.07 -18.28 -5.03
N ALA A 15 3.48 -17.16 -5.63
CA ALA A 15 4.63 -17.13 -6.54
C ALA A 15 5.94 -17.57 -5.87
N LEU A 16 6.11 -17.30 -4.57
CA LEU A 16 7.25 -17.80 -3.80
C LEU A 16 7.16 -19.31 -3.51
N LEU A 17 5.96 -19.87 -3.36
CA LEU A 17 5.75 -21.30 -3.18
C LEU A 17 5.99 -22.08 -4.48
N GLN A 18 5.61 -21.51 -5.61
CA GLN A 18 5.76 -22.09 -6.95
C GLN A 18 7.07 -21.71 -7.65
N TRP A 19 8.02 -21.10 -6.92
CA TRP A 19 9.23 -20.53 -7.47
C TRP A 19 10.07 -21.52 -8.31
N ASN A 20 10.33 -21.18 -9.56
CA ASN A 20 11.21 -21.91 -10.49
C ASN A 20 11.98 -20.94 -11.43
N GLU A 21 12.87 -21.49 -12.28
CA GLU A 21 13.64 -20.68 -13.24
C GLU A 21 12.75 -20.10 -14.37
N ASP A 22 11.67 -20.80 -14.74
CA ASP A 22 10.73 -20.31 -15.75
C ASP A 22 10.03 -19.02 -15.31
N LEU A 23 9.55 -18.97 -14.05
CA LEU A 23 8.94 -17.77 -13.46
C LEU A 23 9.94 -16.61 -13.38
N ALA A 24 11.23 -16.89 -13.18
CA ALA A 24 12.26 -15.85 -13.24
C ALA A 24 12.41 -15.30 -14.67
N GLY A 25 12.34 -16.16 -15.69
CA GLY A 25 12.30 -15.74 -17.10
C GLY A 25 11.06 -14.91 -17.43
N ASP A 26 9.89 -15.31 -16.94
CA ASP A 26 8.65 -14.55 -17.13
C ASP A 26 8.70 -13.16 -16.48
N LEU A 27 9.40 -13.04 -15.34
CA LEU A 27 9.65 -11.77 -14.68
C LEU A 27 10.63 -10.88 -15.45
N ASP A 28 11.68 -11.46 -16.04
CA ASP A 28 12.60 -10.74 -16.93
C ASP A 28 11.83 -10.19 -18.15
N LEU A 29 10.99 -11.02 -18.79
CA LEU A 29 10.15 -10.60 -19.91
C LEU A 29 9.18 -9.48 -19.52
N ALA A 30 8.51 -9.61 -18.38
CA ALA A 30 7.59 -8.58 -17.90
C ALA A 30 8.27 -7.23 -17.65
N VAL A 31 9.54 -7.23 -17.25
CA VAL A 31 10.34 -5.99 -17.13
C VAL A 31 10.75 -5.46 -18.49
N ILE A 32 11.26 -6.31 -19.39
CA ILE A 32 11.64 -5.91 -20.75
C ILE A 32 10.45 -5.23 -21.45
N ASP A 33 9.28 -5.85 -21.38
CA ASP A 33 8.03 -5.32 -21.92
C ASP A 33 7.67 -3.95 -21.34
N ALA A 34 7.86 -3.75 -20.03
CA ALA A 34 7.59 -2.47 -19.38
C ALA A 34 8.56 -1.37 -19.84
N TYR A 35 9.82 -1.72 -20.12
CA TYR A 35 10.81 -0.80 -20.69
C TYR A 35 10.54 -0.50 -22.17
N GLU A 36 10.07 -1.48 -22.96
CA GLU A 36 9.63 -1.28 -24.34
C GLU A 36 8.41 -0.35 -24.42
N ASP A 37 7.41 -0.58 -23.57
CA ASP A 37 6.26 0.31 -23.41
C ASP A 37 6.71 1.76 -23.15
N LEU A 38 7.66 1.94 -22.21
CA LEU A 38 8.19 3.25 -21.85
C LEU A 38 8.98 3.88 -23.00
N ARG A 39 9.82 3.10 -23.68
CA ARG A 39 10.59 3.54 -24.84
C ARG A 39 9.66 4.07 -25.93
N HIS A 40 8.63 3.31 -26.28
CA HIS A 40 7.64 3.75 -27.27
C HIS A 40 6.91 5.03 -26.86
N GLN A 41 6.60 5.21 -25.58
CA GLN A 41 6.01 6.45 -25.07
C GLN A 41 6.96 7.65 -25.23
N LEU A 42 8.24 7.47 -24.92
CA LEU A 42 9.26 8.52 -25.08
C LEU A 42 9.46 8.90 -26.54
N GLU A 43 9.60 7.91 -27.42
CA GLU A 43 9.72 8.10 -28.87
C GLU A 43 8.50 8.84 -29.44
N THR A 44 7.29 8.44 -29.03
CA THR A 44 6.03 9.12 -29.43
C THR A 44 5.96 10.56 -28.92
N SER A 45 6.60 10.84 -27.78
CA SER A 45 6.66 12.17 -27.18
C SER A 45 7.80 13.03 -27.75
N GLY A 46 8.57 12.53 -28.71
CA GLY A 46 9.72 13.23 -29.30
C GLY A 46 10.90 13.38 -28.34
N ILE A 47 10.97 12.55 -27.30
CA ILE A 47 12.06 12.49 -26.33
C ILE A 47 13.00 11.37 -26.75
N ASP A 48 14.32 11.64 -26.74
CA ASP A 48 15.33 10.62 -27.00
C ASP A 48 15.18 9.48 -25.98
N ALA A 49 14.95 8.28 -26.49
CA ALA A 49 14.77 7.09 -25.68
C ALA A 49 16.09 6.33 -25.48
N PHE A 50 16.12 5.44 -24.50
CA PHE A 50 17.26 4.57 -24.21
C PHE A 50 17.30 3.36 -25.17
N ASP A 51 18.49 2.78 -25.33
CA ASP A 51 18.70 1.54 -26.10
C ASP A 51 17.99 0.33 -25.45
N GLU A 52 17.71 -0.70 -26.26
CA GLU A 52 17.07 -1.94 -25.81
C GLU A 52 17.79 -2.53 -24.58
N VAL A 53 17.01 -2.85 -23.55
CA VAL A 53 17.56 -3.19 -22.24
C VAL A 53 17.50 -4.70 -22.06
N ASP A 54 18.63 -5.40 -22.26
CA ASP A 54 18.75 -6.81 -21.87
C ASP A 54 18.79 -6.90 -20.34
N MET A 55 17.65 -7.28 -19.77
CA MET A 55 17.45 -7.41 -18.34
C MET A 55 17.48 -8.87 -17.88
N SER A 56 18.33 -9.73 -18.46
CA SER A 56 18.54 -11.06 -17.88
C SER A 56 19.12 -10.95 -16.46
N ARG A 57 18.28 -11.22 -15.46
CA ARG A 57 18.69 -11.22 -14.05
C ARG A 57 18.83 -12.66 -13.57
N PRO A 58 19.82 -12.97 -12.70
CA PRO A 58 19.87 -14.26 -12.05
C PRO A 58 18.55 -14.54 -11.29
N ALA A 59 18.00 -15.75 -11.41
CA ALA A 59 16.74 -16.13 -10.74
C ALA A 59 16.75 -15.83 -9.22
N ALA A 60 17.90 -15.99 -8.56
CA ALA A 60 18.06 -15.64 -7.15
C ALA A 60 17.76 -14.16 -6.82
N THR A 61 17.99 -13.24 -7.77
CA THR A 61 17.66 -11.82 -7.62
C THR A 61 16.16 -11.60 -7.58
N TRP A 62 15.41 -12.26 -8.46
CA TRP A 62 13.95 -12.19 -8.49
C TRP A 62 13.31 -12.82 -7.26
N ARG A 63 13.78 -14.01 -6.87
CA ARG A 63 13.35 -14.64 -5.62
C ARG A 63 13.54 -13.71 -4.43
N LYS A 64 14.71 -13.07 -4.33
CA LYS A 64 15.02 -12.13 -3.24
C LYS A 64 14.15 -10.87 -3.31
N ALA A 65 13.82 -10.39 -4.51
CA ALA A 65 12.90 -9.28 -4.69
C ALA A 65 11.47 -9.64 -4.26
N LEU A 66 10.99 -10.84 -4.59
CA LEU A 66 9.71 -11.37 -4.12
C LEU A 66 9.71 -11.61 -2.61
N GLU A 67 10.77 -12.17 -2.05
CA GLU A 67 10.95 -12.34 -0.60
C GLU A 67 10.91 -10.98 0.11
N ARG A 68 11.61 -9.97 -0.42
CA ARG A 68 11.54 -8.59 0.09
C ARG A 68 10.16 -7.94 -0.08
N SER A 69 9.46 -8.22 -1.18
CA SER A 69 8.09 -7.76 -1.41
C SER A 69 7.11 -8.39 -0.42
N ARG A 70 7.23 -9.71 -0.16
CA ARG A 70 6.52 -10.42 0.90
C ARG A 70 6.85 -9.86 2.29
N GLU A 71 8.11 -9.52 2.50
CA GLU A 71 8.63 -8.96 3.76
C GLU A 71 8.33 -7.47 3.92
N MET A 72 7.79 -6.80 2.89
CA MET A 72 7.32 -5.43 3.02
C MET A 72 6.24 -5.44 4.10
N PRO A 73 6.48 -4.81 5.28
CA PRO A 73 6.02 -5.42 6.51
C PRO A 73 4.50 -5.54 6.55
N LEU A 74 4.00 -6.77 6.46
CA LEU A 74 2.59 -7.04 6.71
C LEU A 74 2.23 -6.72 8.16
N LEU A 75 3.24 -6.57 9.03
CA LEU A 75 3.16 -6.25 10.46
C LEU A 75 2.10 -7.11 11.20
N PRO A 76 2.20 -8.45 11.12
CA PRO A 76 1.18 -9.35 11.68
C PRO A 76 1.00 -9.19 13.19
N MET A 77 1.97 -8.61 13.90
CA MET A 77 1.83 -8.27 15.33
C MET A 77 0.70 -7.27 15.62
N PHE A 78 0.23 -6.50 14.63
CA PHE A 78 -0.93 -5.62 14.80
C PHE A 78 -2.27 -6.32 14.61
N ARG A 79 -2.33 -7.55 14.07
CA ARG A 79 -3.59 -8.28 13.85
C ARG A 79 -4.51 -8.29 15.08
N PRO A 80 -4.04 -8.60 16.31
CA PRO A 80 -4.90 -8.58 17.51
C PRO A 80 -5.47 -7.20 17.86
N LEU A 81 -4.90 -6.14 17.30
CA LEU A 81 -5.26 -4.74 17.53
C LEU A 81 -6.16 -4.18 16.44
N ILE A 82 -6.31 -4.89 15.30
CA ILE A 82 -7.16 -4.51 14.17
C ILE A 82 -8.41 -5.39 14.19
N LEU A 83 -9.38 -5.00 15.00
CA LEU A 83 -10.67 -5.68 15.10
C LEU A 83 -11.72 -5.01 14.21
N PRO A 84 -12.72 -5.74 13.70
CA PRO A 84 -12.84 -7.21 13.72
C PRO A 84 -11.89 -7.90 12.71
N ASP A 85 -11.71 -9.22 12.79
CA ASP A 85 -10.82 -9.99 11.90
C ASP A 85 -11.06 -9.75 10.39
N ALA A 86 -12.31 -9.52 9.98
CA ALA A 86 -12.64 -9.17 8.60
C ALA A 86 -11.96 -7.87 8.13
N ARG A 87 -11.77 -6.90 9.04
CA ARG A 87 -11.03 -5.66 8.78
C ARG A 87 -9.56 -5.97 8.51
N TRP A 88 -8.95 -6.84 9.31
CA TRP A 88 -7.57 -7.27 9.11
C TRP A 88 -7.35 -7.87 7.71
N SER A 89 -8.21 -8.81 7.29
CA SER A 89 -8.12 -9.44 5.97
C SER A 89 -8.22 -8.42 4.83
N SER A 90 -9.04 -7.37 5.01
CA SER A 90 -9.16 -6.29 4.04
C SER A 90 -7.93 -5.39 4.00
N LEU A 91 -7.31 -5.11 5.15
CA LEU A 91 -6.19 -4.18 5.26
C LEU A 91 -4.82 -4.80 4.96
N VAL A 92 -4.68 -6.13 5.02
CA VAL A 92 -3.38 -6.80 4.78
C VAL A 92 -3.05 -6.97 3.29
N SER A 93 -4.09 -7.14 2.47
CA SER A 93 -4.02 -7.53 1.04
C SER A 93 -3.63 -6.42 0.05
N PRO A 94 -3.99 -5.12 0.24
CA PRO A 94 -3.73 -4.09 -0.76
C PRO A 94 -2.25 -3.74 -0.97
N TRP A 95 -1.95 -3.27 -2.18
CA TRP A 95 -0.63 -2.79 -2.57
C TRP A 95 -0.48 -1.31 -2.21
N TYR A 96 -0.04 -1.06 -0.98
CA TYR A 96 0.00 0.29 -0.41
C TYR A 96 0.88 1.28 -1.16
N SER A 97 1.79 0.85 -2.04
CA SER A 97 2.62 1.73 -2.89
C SER A 97 1.80 2.48 -3.94
N GLU A 98 0.64 1.97 -4.33
CA GLU A 98 -0.17 2.51 -5.43
C GLU A 98 -1.38 3.31 -4.96
N LEU A 99 -1.72 3.24 -3.67
CA LEU A 99 -2.91 3.88 -3.13
C LEU A 99 -2.67 5.37 -2.83
N GLY A 100 -3.49 6.23 -3.42
CA GLY A 100 -3.60 7.64 -3.03
C GLY A 100 -4.28 7.81 -1.67
N GLU A 101 -4.25 9.02 -1.12
CA GLU A 101 -4.91 9.29 0.18
C GLU A 101 -6.41 8.97 0.14
N ASP A 102 -7.08 9.27 -0.98
CA ASP A 102 -8.50 8.96 -1.15
C ASP A 102 -8.77 7.45 -1.20
N ASP A 103 -7.93 6.67 -1.89
CA ASP A 103 -8.04 5.20 -1.93
C ASP A 103 -7.83 4.57 -0.54
N LEU A 104 -6.91 5.15 0.25
CA LEU A 104 -6.70 4.72 1.64
C LEU A 104 -7.92 5.02 2.52
N VAL A 105 -8.56 6.18 2.31
CA VAL A 105 -9.82 6.51 2.98
C VAL A 105 -10.93 5.57 2.55
N ASP A 106 -11.06 5.27 1.25
CA ASP A 106 -12.03 4.29 0.72
C ASP A 106 -11.84 2.89 1.32
N LEU A 107 -10.60 2.42 1.38
CA LEU A 107 -10.25 1.16 2.00
C LEU A 107 -10.66 1.14 3.48
N LEU A 108 -10.32 2.17 4.24
CA LEU A 108 -10.72 2.31 5.65
C LEU A 108 -12.25 2.37 5.80
N ASP A 109 -12.94 3.11 4.93
CA ASP A 109 -14.38 3.30 4.93
C ASP A 109 -15.12 1.99 4.71
N SER A 110 -14.67 1.20 3.73
CA SER A 110 -15.31 -0.07 3.34
C SER A 110 -15.19 -1.18 4.39
N CYS A 111 -14.15 -1.16 5.22
CA CYS A 111 -13.95 -2.12 6.31
C CYS A 111 -14.23 -1.54 7.71
N HIS A 112 -14.76 -0.31 7.74
CA HIS A 112 -15.13 0.37 8.99
C HIS A 112 -16.32 -0.32 9.65
N VAL A 113 -16.22 -0.47 10.96
CA VAL A 113 -17.30 -0.97 11.81
C VAL A 113 -17.25 -0.15 13.08
N ASP A 114 -18.35 0.55 13.38
CA ASP A 114 -18.47 1.31 14.61
C ASP A 114 -18.40 0.36 15.82
N ALA A 115 -17.32 0.45 16.60
CA ALA A 115 -17.04 -0.48 17.69
C ALA A 115 -18.09 -0.42 18.82
N PHE A 116 -18.82 0.70 18.92
CA PHE A 116 -19.85 0.92 19.91
C PHE A 116 -21.02 1.67 19.26
N ARG A 117 -22.20 1.01 19.17
CA ARG A 117 -23.58 1.57 19.19
C ARG A 117 -24.45 1.22 17.97
N ARG A 118 -25.70 1.72 18.07
CA ARG A 118 -26.97 1.25 17.52
C ARG A 118 -26.93 0.94 16.01
N PRO A 119 -27.65 -0.10 15.57
CA PRO A 119 -27.88 -0.36 14.14
C PRO A 119 -28.40 0.90 13.43
N GLY A 120 -27.79 1.26 12.30
CA GLY A 120 -28.30 2.25 11.36
C GLY A 120 -27.77 3.69 11.48
N LEU A 121 -26.92 4.03 12.46
CA LEU A 121 -26.27 5.35 12.51
C LEU A 121 -24.75 5.23 12.50
N ARG A 122 -24.15 5.67 11.38
CA ARG A 122 -22.70 5.68 11.21
C ARG A 122 -22.07 6.76 12.09
N TRP A 123 -21.23 6.36 13.05
CA TRP A 123 -20.58 7.30 13.97
C TRP A 123 -19.41 8.02 13.32
N LEU A 124 -18.49 7.28 12.69
CA LEU A 124 -17.37 7.86 11.94
C LEU A 124 -17.60 7.78 10.44
N GLY A 125 -17.54 8.92 9.76
CA GLY A 125 -17.59 9.02 8.32
C GLY A 125 -16.21 9.24 7.69
N ARG A 126 -16.21 9.49 6.38
CA ARG A 126 -14.99 9.71 5.60
C ARG A 126 -14.18 10.91 6.08
N ALA A 127 -14.84 11.98 6.54
CA ALA A 127 -14.17 13.17 7.03
C ALA A 127 -13.31 12.84 8.26
N GLU A 128 -13.87 12.12 9.22
CA GLU A 128 -13.15 11.67 10.42
C GLU A 128 -11.99 10.72 10.07
N LEU A 129 -12.22 9.76 9.16
CA LEU A 129 -11.18 8.83 8.70
C LEU A 129 -10.04 9.56 7.99
N ARG A 130 -10.36 10.52 7.11
CA ARG A 130 -9.37 11.34 6.41
C ARG A 130 -8.55 12.18 7.39
N THR A 131 -9.20 12.89 8.31
CA THR A 131 -8.50 13.69 9.33
C THR A 131 -7.54 12.83 10.17
N MET A 132 -7.96 11.62 10.58
CA MET A 132 -7.05 10.71 11.28
C MET A 132 -5.90 10.20 10.42
N LEU A 133 -6.13 9.93 9.14
CA LEU A 133 -5.08 9.46 8.24
C LEU A 133 -4.04 10.57 8.01
N GLN A 134 -4.51 11.80 7.80
CA GLN A 134 -3.67 12.99 7.65
C GLN A 134 -2.85 13.29 8.90
N LEU A 135 -3.36 13.02 10.11
CA LEU A 135 -2.54 13.12 11.33
C LEU A 135 -1.22 12.34 11.21
N TRP A 136 -1.21 11.22 10.51
CA TRP A 136 -0.02 10.38 10.36
C TRP A 136 0.76 10.65 9.06
N LEU A 137 0.06 10.92 7.95
CA LEU A 137 0.69 11.07 6.64
C LEU A 137 1.05 12.53 6.31
N SER A 138 0.24 13.50 6.73
CA SER A 138 0.39 14.91 6.35
C SER A 138 -0.21 15.85 7.42
N PRO A 139 0.42 15.98 8.61
CA PRO A 139 -0.15 16.76 9.72
C PRO A 139 -0.41 18.24 9.38
N LYS A 140 0.38 18.80 8.46
CA LYS A 140 0.18 20.18 7.97
C LYS A 140 -1.19 20.32 7.29
N LEU A 141 -1.49 19.43 6.34
CA LEU A 141 -2.76 19.40 5.61
C LEU A 141 -3.97 19.21 6.55
N MET A 142 -3.80 18.40 7.60
CA MET A 142 -4.83 18.21 8.63
C MET A 142 -5.18 19.53 9.33
N VAL A 143 -4.19 20.31 9.76
CA VAL A 143 -4.40 21.56 10.50
C VAL A 143 -5.04 22.64 9.63
N ASP A 144 -4.81 22.60 8.32
CA ASP A 144 -5.41 23.50 7.33
C ASP A 144 -6.87 23.15 7.02
N THR A 145 -7.36 21.97 7.43
CA THR A 145 -8.75 21.56 7.23
C THR A 145 -9.67 22.23 8.25
N GLU A 146 -10.76 22.85 7.78
CA GLU A 146 -11.75 23.46 8.67
C GLU A 146 -12.38 22.42 9.62
N GLY A 147 -12.51 22.74 10.90
CA GLY A 147 -13.10 21.84 11.89
C GLY A 147 -12.24 20.63 12.26
N TRP A 148 -10.96 20.58 11.88
CA TRP A 148 -10.08 19.42 12.11
C TRP A 148 -10.02 18.96 13.57
N ARG A 149 -10.15 19.88 14.54
CA ARG A 149 -10.12 19.55 15.98
C ARG A 149 -11.32 18.68 16.38
N ASP A 150 -12.51 19.04 15.93
CA ASP A 150 -13.74 18.31 16.27
C ASP A 150 -13.78 16.97 15.54
N LEU A 151 -13.37 16.96 14.27
CA LEU A 151 -13.20 15.73 13.49
C LEU A 151 -12.21 14.79 14.19
N LEU A 152 -11.03 15.28 14.55
CA LEU A 152 -10.00 14.46 15.20
C LEU A 152 -10.45 13.97 16.59
N ALA A 153 -11.04 14.84 17.41
CA ALA A 153 -11.53 14.47 18.74
C ALA A 153 -12.60 13.36 18.65
N LYS A 154 -13.54 13.50 17.72
CA LYS A 154 -14.56 12.49 17.45
C LYS A 154 -13.92 11.19 16.97
N ALA A 155 -12.97 11.27 16.05
CA ALA A 155 -12.35 10.10 15.45
C ALA A 155 -11.45 9.32 16.43
N LEU A 156 -10.72 10.02 17.30
CA LEU A 156 -9.92 9.41 18.38
C LEU A 156 -10.77 8.78 19.50
N SER A 157 -12.08 9.06 19.55
CA SER A 157 -12.99 8.38 20.50
C SER A 157 -13.18 6.89 20.18
N ASP A 158 -12.90 6.47 18.94
CA ASP A 158 -12.90 5.06 18.54
C ASP A 158 -11.47 4.52 18.46
N VAL A 159 -11.08 3.81 19.51
CA VAL A 159 -9.74 3.22 19.64
C VAL A 159 -9.46 2.15 18.57
N GLN A 160 -10.46 1.38 18.15
CA GLN A 160 -10.26 0.30 17.17
C GLN A 160 -10.04 0.87 15.78
N THR A 161 -10.81 1.89 15.42
CA THR A 161 -10.64 2.63 14.17
C THR A 161 -9.32 3.38 14.17
N SER A 162 -8.91 3.98 15.29
CA SER A 162 -7.59 4.62 15.45
C SER A 162 -6.42 3.68 15.22
N ARG A 163 -6.48 2.45 15.73
CA ARG A 163 -5.46 1.44 15.47
C ARG A 163 -5.40 1.05 14.00
N ALA A 164 -6.55 0.89 13.34
CA ALA A 164 -6.63 0.56 11.92
C ALA A 164 -6.04 1.67 11.04
N VAL A 165 -6.41 2.93 11.28
CA VAL A 165 -5.85 4.07 10.53
C VAL A 165 -4.34 4.19 10.73
N ARG A 166 -3.85 4.01 11.96
CA ARG A 166 -2.41 4.04 12.24
C ARG A 166 -1.66 2.91 11.51
N TYR A 167 -2.24 1.72 11.46
CA TYR A 167 -1.69 0.59 10.70
C TYR A 167 -1.63 0.90 9.20
N VAL A 168 -2.71 1.43 8.62
CA VAL A 168 -2.78 1.85 7.21
C VAL A 168 -1.73 2.90 6.88
N ALA A 169 -1.59 3.93 7.74
CA ALA A 169 -0.58 4.96 7.57
C ALA A 169 0.85 4.39 7.63
N LEU A 170 1.11 3.47 8.56
CA LEU A 170 2.42 2.82 8.69
C LEU A 170 2.73 1.94 7.47
N ARG A 171 1.76 1.15 7.00
CA ARG A 171 1.86 0.34 5.78
C ARG A 171 2.13 1.21 4.55
N ARG A 172 1.49 2.38 4.44
CA ARG A 172 1.73 3.35 3.35
C ARG A 172 3.15 3.90 3.39
N LYS A 173 3.61 4.37 4.55
CA LYS A 173 4.98 4.89 4.70
C LYS A 173 6.03 3.84 4.39
N LEU A 174 5.85 2.62 4.89
CA LEU A 174 6.74 1.50 4.58
C LEU A 174 6.79 1.18 3.08
N ALA A 175 5.63 1.18 2.42
CA ALA A 175 5.54 0.92 0.99
C ALA A 175 6.20 2.00 0.12
N LEU A 176 6.24 3.25 0.61
CA LEU A 176 6.91 4.36 -0.06
C LEU A 176 8.38 4.51 0.32
N GLY A 177 8.87 3.78 1.33
CA GLY A 177 10.19 4.02 1.92
C GLY A 177 10.27 5.29 2.77
N ASP A 178 9.13 5.91 3.11
CA ASP A 178 9.01 7.15 3.87
C ASP A 178 9.05 6.93 5.40
N LEU A 179 9.94 6.06 5.87
CA LEU A 179 10.25 6.00 7.29
C LEU A 179 11.39 6.98 7.59
N PRO A 180 11.33 7.71 8.72
CA PRO A 180 12.51 8.41 9.19
C PRO A 180 13.60 7.36 9.39
N ASP A 181 14.76 7.56 8.76
CA ASP A 181 15.95 6.76 9.05
C ASP A 181 16.10 6.75 10.57
N GLY A 182 15.99 5.56 11.17
CA GLY A 182 16.25 5.34 12.59
C GLY A 182 17.74 5.47 12.91
N GLY A 183 18.41 6.46 12.30
CA GLY A 183 19.76 6.86 12.59
C GLY A 183 19.85 7.25 14.05
N ALA A 184 20.39 6.31 14.83
CA ALA A 184 20.84 6.55 16.18
C ALA A 184 21.77 7.77 16.19
N ASN A 185 21.40 8.76 16.98
CA ASN A 185 22.35 9.59 17.71
C ASN A 185 22.33 9.13 19.17
#